data_AF-A0A2D0HHG9-F1
#
_entry.id   AF-A0A2D0HHG9-F1
#
_cell.length_a   1.000
_cell.length_b   1.000
_cell.length_c   1.000
_cell.angle_alpha   90.00
_cell.angle_beta   90.00
_cell.angle_gamma   90.00
#
_symmetry.space_group_name_H-M   'P 1'
#
loop_
_entity.id
_entity.type
_entity.pdbx_description
1 polymer ?
#
loop_
_entity_poly.entity_id
_entity_poly.type
_entity_poly.pdbx_seq_one_letter_code
_entity_poly.pdbx_strand_id
1 'polypeptide(L)'
;MDAERFDILDVPRAITIKNFVNVIGSNQNDTIIGNELNNTLIGGSGNDFLGGSAGNDIYDGGDGIDTLNYTGLGQAITFSPIASKKEISALIGKSFRL
;
A
#
# COMPACT_ATOMS: atom_id res chain seq x y z
N MET A 1 34.35 27.17 15.33
CA MET A 1 33.15 26.52 15.92
C MET A 1 31.93 27.33 15.53
N ASP A 2 31.85 27.56 14.23
CA ASP A 2 30.66 27.74 13.44
C ASP A 2 29.78 26.50 13.65
N ALA A 3 28.70 26.68 14.39
CA ALA A 3 27.64 25.68 14.42
C ALA A 3 27.10 25.61 13.00
N GLU A 4 27.37 24.52 12.30
CA GLU A 4 26.68 24.22 11.05
C GLU A 4 25.18 24.18 11.36
N ARG A 5 24.50 25.25 10.99
CA ARG A 5 23.06 25.35 11.03
C ARG A 5 22.55 24.22 10.14
N PHE A 6 21.98 23.18 10.75
CA PHE A 6 21.19 22.19 10.02
C PHE A 6 19.98 22.91 9.43
N ASP A 7 20.14 23.41 8.21
CA ASP A 7 19.03 23.90 7.41
C ASP A 7 18.10 22.72 7.15
N ILE A 8 16.83 22.87 7.51
CA ILE A 8 15.73 21.89 7.29
C ILE A 8 15.47 21.67 5.78
N LEU A 9 16.36 22.13 4.90
CA LEU A 9 16.29 21.95 3.44
C LEU A 9 16.95 20.64 2.97
N ASP A 10 17.68 19.94 3.85
CA ASP A 10 18.30 18.64 3.55
C ASP A 10 17.68 17.48 4.34
N VAL A 11 16.38 17.56 4.64
CA VAL A 11 15.64 16.38 5.10
C VAL A 11 15.38 15.50 3.88
N PRO A 12 15.86 14.24 3.87
CA PRO A 12 15.53 13.32 2.80
C PRO A 12 14.01 13.23 2.70
N ARG A 13 13.45 13.58 1.54
CA ARG A 13 12.00 13.53 1.28
C ARG A 13 11.43 12.10 1.36
N ALA A 14 12.29 11.12 1.55
CA ALA A 14 11.99 9.72 1.76
C ALA A 14 12.91 9.15 2.85
N ILE A 15 12.33 8.53 3.87
CA ILE A 15 13.06 7.79 4.90
C ILE A 15 12.97 6.30 4.52
N THR A 16 14.12 5.63 4.35
CA THR A 16 14.16 4.19 4.05
C THR A 16 14.44 3.41 5.33
N ILE A 17 13.49 2.56 5.73
CA ILE A 17 13.62 1.64 6.86
C ILE A 17 13.70 0.21 6.31
N LYS A 18 14.58 -0.65 6.84
CA LYS A 18 14.74 -2.05 6.42
C LYS A 18 14.37 -3.01 7.55
N ASN A 19 14.08 -4.26 7.20
CA ASN A 19 13.82 -5.36 8.13
C ASN A 19 12.64 -5.13 9.09
N PHE A 20 11.66 -4.33 8.69
CA PHE A 20 10.38 -4.25 9.38
C PHE A 20 9.41 -5.31 8.83
N VAL A 21 8.38 -5.64 9.59
CA VAL A 21 7.25 -6.45 9.09
C VAL A 21 5.90 -5.77 9.30
N ASN A 22 5.85 -4.72 10.11
CA ASN A 22 4.63 -3.98 10.39
C ASN A 22 4.89 -2.49 10.15
N VAL A 23 4.03 -1.84 9.37
CA VAL A 23 4.05 -0.39 9.16
C VAL A 23 2.64 0.15 9.33
N ILE A 24 2.57 1.28 10.03
CA ILE A 24 1.38 2.13 10.08
C ILE A 24 1.82 3.46 9.49
N GLY A 25 1.15 3.89 8.42
CA GLY A 25 1.34 5.19 7.81
C GLY A 25 0.74 6.31 8.66
N SER A 26 0.58 7.46 8.02
CA SER A 26 0.22 8.72 8.62
C SER A 26 -1.22 9.11 8.25
N ASN A 27 -1.55 10.39 8.43
CA ASN A 27 -2.83 10.95 7.98
C ASN A 27 -2.67 11.70 6.63
N GLN A 28 -1.64 11.37 5.85
CA GLN A 28 -1.30 11.96 4.56
C GLN A 28 -1.08 10.85 3.54
N ASN A 29 -0.96 11.22 2.27
CA ASN A 29 -0.66 10.25 1.21
C ASN A 29 0.73 9.62 1.43
N ASP A 30 0.74 8.33 1.74
CA ASP A 30 1.94 7.56 2.04
C ASP A 30 2.33 6.61 0.89
N THR A 31 3.62 6.28 0.84
CA THR A 31 4.15 5.21 -0.04
C THR A 31 4.84 4.19 0.84
N ILE A 32 4.23 3.01 0.98
CA ILE A 32 4.70 1.95 1.87
C ILE A 32 4.99 0.72 1.02
N ILE A 33 6.24 0.26 1.00
CA ILE A 33 6.66 -0.92 0.23
C ILE A 33 7.18 -1.97 1.21
N GLY A 34 6.54 -3.13 1.23
CA GLY A 34 6.95 -4.28 2.04
C GLY A 34 8.30 -4.89 1.62
N ASN A 35 8.75 -5.89 2.36
CA ASN A 35 9.88 -6.74 2.00
C ASN A 35 9.40 -8.16 1.69
N GLU A 36 10.30 -9.10 1.40
CA GLU A 36 9.93 -10.48 1.01
C GLU A 36 9.29 -11.32 2.13
N LEU A 37 9.19 -10.79 3.36
CA LEU A 37 8.55 -11.46 4.49
C LEU A 37 7.05 -11.16 4.52
N ASN A 38 6.30 -11.88 5.35
CA ASN A 38 4.91 -11.56 5.62
C ASN A 38 4.82 -10.18 6.31
N ASN A 39 4.13 -9.23 5.68
CA ASN A 39 3.99 -7.88 6.18
C ASN A 39 2.55 -7.54 6.59
N THR A 40 2.40 -6.61 7.53
CA THR A 40 1.14 -5.89 7.80
C THR A 40 1.37 -4.41 7.51
N LEU A 41 0.76 -3.91 6.44
CA LEU A 41 0.89 -2.52 6.00
C LEU A 41 -0.46 -1.82 6.13
N ILE A 42 -0.52 -0.78 6.97
CA ILE A 42 -1.71 0.04 7.20
C ILE A 42 -1.41 1.45 6.68
N GLY A 43 -2.19 1.94 5.71
CA GLY A 43 -2.02 3.25 5.06
C GLY A 43 -2.34 4.41 6.01
N GLY A 44 -3.57 4.44 6.53
CA GLY A 44 -4.00 5.46 7.49
C GLY A 44 -5.07 6.34 6.89
N SER A 45 -4.89 7.66 6.88
CA SER A 45 -5.75 8.55 6.09
C SER A 45 -4.96 9.12 4.93
N GLY A 46 -5.60 9.35 3.79
CA GLY A 46 -4.93 9.87 2.59
C GLY A 46 -5.18 8.96 1.40
N ASN A 47 -4.56 9.26 0.27
CA ASN A 47 -4.57 8.35 -0.87
C ASN A 47 -3.22 7.64 -0.89
N ASP A 48 -3.20 6.40 -0.41
CA ASP A 48 -1.94 5.69 -0.14
C ASP A 48 -1.55 4.75 -1.27
N PHE A 49 -0.24 4.52 -1.41
CA PHE A 49 0.33 3.50 -2.27
C PHE A 49 0.97 2.40 -1.42
N LEU A 50 0.40 1.19 -1.50
CA LEU A 50 0.88 0.02 -0.77
C LEU A 50 1.49 -0.98 -1.75
N GLY A 51 2.73 -1.39 -1.49
CA GLY A 51 3.49 -2.32 -2.32
C GLY A 51 3.38 -3.77 -1.84
N GLY A 52 2.72 -4.58 -2.67
CA GLY A 52 2.64 -6.04 -2.64
C GLY A 52 4.00 -6.72 -2.64
N SER A 53 4.24 -7.70 -1.76
CA SER A 53 5.44 -8.54 -1.75
C SER A 53 5.13 -10.01 -2.07
N ALA A 54 6.16 -10.87 -2.10
CA ALA A 54 5.99 -12.32 -2.25
C ALA A 54 5.50 -13.02 -0.97
N GLY A 55 5.48 -12.31 0.16
CA GLY A 55 5.00 -12.79 1.45
C GLY A 55 3.47 -12.92 1.53
N ASN A 56 3.00 -13.59 2.58
CA ASN A 56 1.59 -13.62 2.94
C ASN A 56 1.26 -12.34 3.71
N ASP A 57 0.89 -11.30 2.97
CA ASP A 57 0.76 -9.95 3.49
C ASP A 57 -0.69 -9.60 3.86
N ILE A 58 -0.84 -8.67 4.81
CA ILE A 58 -2.08 -8.02 5.19
C ILE A 58 -1.96 -6.53 4.81
N TYR A 59 -2.91 -6.04 4.03
CA TYR A 59 -3.00 -4.65 3.61
C TYR A 59 -4.29 -4.04 4.12
N ASP A 60 -4.19 -2.87 4.74
CA ASP A 60 -5.31 -2.00 5.06
C ASP A 60 -5.01 -0.61 4.49
N GLY A 61 -5.82 -0.15 3.53
CA GLY A 61 -5.66 1.19 2.95
C GLY A 61 -6.03 2.29 3.94
N GLY A 62 -7.03 2.04 4.79
CA GLY A 62 -7.62 3.06 5.65
C GLY A 62 -8.58 3.99 4.90
N ASP A 63 -8.60 5.26 5.29
CA ASP A 63 -9.51 6.27 4.74
C ASP A 63 -8.92 6.92 3.48
N GLY A 64 -9.63 6.86 2.36
CA GLY A 64 -9.28 7.57 1.13
C GLY A 64 -9.40 6.69 -0.11
N ILE A 65 -8.68 7.05 -1.16
CA ILE A 65 -8.60 6.24 -2.39
C ILE A 65 -7.18 5.68 -2.50
N ASP A 66 -7.04 4.43 -2.10
CA ASP A 66 -5.74 3.76 -2.04
C ASP A 66 -5.45 2.91 -3.26
N THR A 67 -4.17 2.69 -3.51
CA THR A 67 -3.64 1.83 -4.56
C THR A 67 -2.80 0.72 -3.96
N LEU A 68 -3.22 -0.52 -4.17
CA LEU A 68 -2.45 -1.69 -3.81
C LEU A 68 -1.78 -2.30 -5.05
N ASN A 69 -0.45 -2.26 -5.08
CA ASN A 69 0.35 -2.77 -6.18
C ASN A 69 0.83 -4.20 -5.92
N TYR A 70 0.21 -5.17 -6.59
CA TYR A 70 0.57 -6.58 -6.45
C TYR A 70 1.68 -7.08 -7.40
N THR A 71 2.39 -6.22 -8.11
CA THR A 71 3.43 -6.64 -9.07
C THR A 71 4.54 -7.49 -8.44
N GLY A 72 4.76 -7.40 -7.13
CA GLY A 72 5.76 -8.18 -6.39
C GLY A 72 5.44 -9.67 -6.22
N LEU A 73 4.19 -10.10 -6.45
CA LEU A 73 3.78 -11.51 -6.26
C LEU A 73 4.36 -12.47 -7.32
N GLY A 74 4.67 -11.96 -8.52
CA GLY A 74 5.15 -12.78 -9.64
C GLY A 74 4.17 -13.88 -10.10
N GLN A 75 2.90 -13.82 -9.68
CA GLN A 75 1.88 -14.85 -9.89
C GLN A 75 0.55 -14.24 -10.35
N ALA A 76 -0.32 -15.08 -10.92
CA ALA A 76 -1.67 -14.66 -11.31
C ALA A 76 -2.54 -14.41 -10.07
N ILE A 77 -3.24 -13.28 -10.05
CA ILE A 77 -4.15 -12.91 -8.98
C ILE A 77 -5.57 -13.34 -9.37
N THR A 78 -6.25 -14.07 -8.48
CA THR A 78 -7.66 -14.43 -8.65
C THR A 78 -8.49 -13.70 -7.61
N PHE A 79 -9.36 -12.80 -8.04
CA PHE A 79 -10.35 -12.20 -7.16
C PHE A 79 -11.56 -13.11 -7.06
N SER A 80 -11.91 -13.51 -5.84
CA SER A 80 -13.18 -14.17 -5.55
C SER A 80 -14.13 -13.12 -4.98
N PRO A 81 -15.12 -12.64 -5.73
CA PRO A 81 -16.03 -11.62 -5.21
C PRO A 81 -16.87 -12.21 -4.09
N ILE A 82 -17.00 -11.47 -2.97
CA ILE A 82 -17.85 -11.85 -1.83
C ILE A 82 -19.34 -11.58 -2.07
N ALA A 83 -19.69 -10.98 -3.22
CA ALA A 83 -21.07 -10.73 -3.59
C ALA A 83 -21.74 -12.02 -4.10
N SER A 84 -23.02 -12.20 -3.79
CA SER A 84 -23.78 -13.34 -4.31
C SER A 84 -23.71 -13.37 -5.84
N LYS A 85 -23.76 -14.55 -6.47
CA LYS A 85 -23.69 -14.71 -7.94
C LYS A 85 -24.64 -13.76 -8.71
N LYS A 86 -25.75 -13.35 -8.08
CA LYS A 86 -26.73 -12.36 -8.57
C LYS A 86 -26.18 -10.93 -8.64
N GLU A 87 -25.39 -10.50 -7.66
CA GLU A 87 -24.75 -9.19 -7.61
C GLU A 87 -23.56 -9.10 -8.55
N ILE A 88 -22.78 -10.18 -8.68
CA ILE A 88 -21.71 -10.31 -9.68
C ILE A 88 -22.30 -10.23 -11.10
N SER A 89 -23.44 -10.90 -11.35
CA SER A 89 -24.15 -10.82 -12.64
C SER A 89 -24.60 -9.41 -13.00
N ALA A 90 -24.95 -8.59 -12.00
CA ALA A 90 -25.33 -7.19 -12.21
C ALA A 90 -24.11 -6.30 -12.50
N LEU A 91 -22.91 -6.70 -12.06
CA LEU A 91 -21.65 -5.99 -12.27
C LEU A 91 -20.98 -6.34 -13.61
N ILE A 92 -21.01 -7.61 -14.05
CA ILE A 92 -20.43 -8.02 -15.36
C ILE A 92 -21.14 -7.38 -16.57
N GLY A 93 -22.38 -6.88 -16.40
CA GLY A 93 -23.08 -6.06 -17.40
C GLY A 93 -22.66 -4.59 -17.41
N LYS A 94 -21.94 -4.12 -16.38
CA LYS A 94 -21.36 -2.78 -16.28
C LYS A 94 -19.85 -2.92 -16.27
N SER A 95 -19.30 -3.12 -17.48
CA SER A 95 -17.87 -3.11 -17.82
C SER A 95 -16.95 -2.88 -16.62
N PHE A 96 -16.42 -3.98 -16.07
CA PHE A 96 -15.26 -3.93 -15.19
C PHE A 96 -14.09 -3.45 -16.04
N ARG A 97 -13.83 -2.14 -16.02
CA ARG A 97 -12.66 -1.55 -16.65
C ARG A 97 -11.59 -1.43 -15.57
N LEU A 98 -10.51 -2.18 -15.75
CA LEU A 98 -9.22 -1.84 -15.16
C LEU A 98 -8.76 -0.49 -15.73
#